data_AF-A0A9P9H9E2-F1
#
_entry.id   AF-A0A9P9H9E2-F1
#
_cell.length_a   1.000
_cell.length_b   1.000
_cell.length_c   1.000
_cell.angle_alpha   90.00
_cell.angle_beta   90.00
_cell.angle_gamma   90.00
#
_symmetry.space_group_name_H-M   'P 1'
#
loop_
_entity.id
_entity.type
_entity.pdbx_description
1 polymer ?
#
loop_
_entity_poly.entity_id
_entity_poly.type
_entity_poly.pdbx_seq_one_letter_code
_entity_poly.pdbx_strand_id
1 'polypeptide(L)'
;MSHWLSSSEPQSGAIRSRLLLAPAEIRHIIYEHLLPHGIHVFRQGAGLCCSACVGASGDDEDGSERQTTGDSMSDTVWARRLASSWGPHWLCEELALSMDKAQRPVSRVDLAIAFTCKQLYFEVLQLNIHNRVLHVTDLDVLIQVLQKPDGFFKINSQLLSPLASSILCFRELHLTLRLPPTNTASETSPDLDESIDAWGTQAAAWLHLASLLSPPIELRRLHIWLDHQSDMFWSIVDERTIMSVLEPLTTRADMDISVSLPKIQHGLESHRHLLEQEEIANFGINRREMQRYYVDQNLDEHDEPVVGCQEIVTTVDDDIAGLVELERLCYKGQEELAMELSGLYIHQGYF
;
A
#
# COMPACT_ATOMS: atom_id res chain seq x y z
N MET A 1 59.38 37.50 -33.90
CA MET A 1 57.95 37.16 -33.80
C MET A 1 57.84 35.72 -33.33
N SER A 2 57.69 35.52 -32.03
CA SER A 2 57.42 34.20 -31.44
C SER A 2 56.93 34.45 -30.02
N HIS A 3 55.65 34.82 -29.90
CA HIS A 3 54.95 34.92 -28.63
C HIS A 3 54.80 33.51 -28.05
N TRP A 4 55.53 33.25 -26.97
CA TRP A 4 55.21 32.17 -26.04
C TRP A 4 53.93 32.53 -25.31
N LEU A 5 52.80 31.99 -25.74
CA LEU A 5 51.58 31.96 -24.95
C LEU A 5 51.74 30.83 -23.93
N SER A 6 52.08 31.23 -22.71
CA SER A 6 51.92 30.40 -21.52
C SER A 6 50.43 30.04 -21.39
N SER A 7 50.10 28.80 -21.76
CA SER A 7 48.83 28.18 -21.45
C SER A 7 48.75 28.05 -19.93
N SER A 8 47.99 28.94 -19.31
CA SER A 8 47.53 28.76 -17.94
C SER A 8 46.57 27.58 -17.94
N GLU A 9 47.05 26.41 -17.50
CA GLU A 9 46.17 25.35 -17.07
C GLU A 9 45.25 25.91 -15.98
N PRO A 10 43.92 25.74 -16.09
CA PRO A 10 43.07 25.96 -14.94
C PRO A 10 43.39 24.85 -13.94
N GLN A 11 44.18 25.18 -12.91
CA GLN A 11 44.26 24.40 -11.67
C GLN A 11 42.92 24.52 -10.94
N SER A 12 41.87 23.95 -11.53
CA SER A 12 40.69 23.56 -10.81
C SER A 12 41.10 22.37 -9.96
N GLY A 13 41.57 22.65 -8.74
CA GLY A 13 41.68 21.66 -7.68
C GLY A 13 40.30 21.12 -7.34
N ALA A 14 39.78 20.24 -8.19
CA ALA A 14 38.58 19.49 -7.91
C ALA A 14 38.93 18.55 -6.77
N ILE A 15 38.51 18.92 -5.56
CA ILE A 15 38.57 18.05 -4.39
C ILE A 15 37.76 16.81 -4.75
N ARG A 16 38.46 15.74 -5.17
CA ARG A 16 37.82 14.45 -5.42
C ARG A 16 37.31 13.95 -4.07
N SER A 17 36.01 13.73 -3.98
CA SER A 17 35.39 13.16 -2.78
C SER A 17 36.13 11.88 -2.39
N ARG A 18 36.58 11.78 -1.14
CA ARG A 18 37.25 10.57 -0.63
C ARG A 18 36.35 9.35 -0.72
N LEU A 19 35.04 9.54 -0.61
CA LEU A 19 34.05 8.49 -0.81
C LEU A 19 34.17 7.90 -2.21
N LEU A 20 34.28 8.73 -3.26
CA LEU A 20 34.41 8.27 -4.66
C LEU A 20 35.77 7.65 -4.98
N LEU A 21 36.76 7.80 -4.10
CA LEU A 21 38.05 7.13 -4.21
C LEU A 21 38.06 5.74 -3.53
N ALA A 22 37.12 5.46 -2.63
CA ALA A 22 36.99 4.14 -2.03
C ALA A 22 36.55 3.09 -3.07
N PRO A 23 36.89 1.80 -2.93
CA PRO A 23 36.37 0.73 -3.80
C PRO A 23 34.83 0.68 -3.82
N ALA A 24 34.24 0.21 -4.92
CA ALA A 24 32.80 0.20 -5.11
C ALA A 24 32.08 -0.59 -4.00
N GLU A 25 32.67 -1.68 -3.55
CA GLU A 25 32.16 -2.55 -2.49
C GLU A 25 32.04 -1.78 -1.16
N ILE A 26 33.05 -0.98 -0.81
CA ILE A 26 33.02 -0.15 0.41
C ILE A 26 31.97 0.94 0.28
N ARG A 27 31.85 1.56 -0.90
CA ARG A 27 30.80 2.55 -1.15
C ARG A 27 29.41 1.94 -1.01
N HIS A 28 29.19 0.74 -1.56
CA HIS A 28 27.93 0.02 -1.47
C HIS A 28 27.55 -0.28 -0.02
N ILE A 29 28.48 -0.78 0.79
CA ILE A 29 28.25 -1.01 2.23
C ILE A 29 27.87 0.30 2.94
N ILE A 30 28.53 1.41 2.62
CA ILE A 30 28.19 2.74 3.16
C ILE A 30 26.78 3.12 2.75
N TYR A 31 26.42 2.97 1.47
CA TYR A 31 25.09 3.30 0.97
C TYR A 31 24.00 2.42 1.62
N GLU A 32 24.25 1.12 1.77
CA GLU A 32 23.32 0.19 2.44
C GLU A 32 23.01 0.61 3.88
N HIS A 33 23.99 1.21 4.57
CA HIS A 33 23.83 1.70 5.94
C HIS A 33 23.13 3.06 6.02
N LEU A 34 23.22 3.88 4.97
CA LEU A 34 22.64 5.23 4.94
C LEU A 34 21.23 5.27 4.34
N LEU A 35 20.93 4.36 3.41
CA LEU A 35 19.66 4.33 2.68
C LEU A 35 18.64 3.49 3.46
N PRO A 36 17.36 3.88 3.47
CA PRO A 36 16.32 3.10 4.12
C PRO A 36 16.11 1.75 3.42
N HIS A 37 15.66 0.75 4.17
CA HIS A 37 15.40 -0.62 3.66
C HIS A 37 14.17 -0.69 2.75
N GLY A 38 13.17 0.15 3.02
CA GLY A 38 11.97 0.30 2.21
C GLY A 38 11.66 1.77 1.96
N ILE A 39 10.98 2.05 0.86
CA ILE A 39 10.54 3.39 0.49
C ILE A 39 9.02 3.34 0.24
N HIS A 40 8.27 4.19 0.93
CA HIS A 40 6.86 4.41 0.61
C HIS A 40 6.75 5.43 -0.51
N VAL A 41 5.89 5.15 -1.47
CA VAL A 41 5.46 6.11 -2.47
C VAL A 41 3.99 6.42 -2.26
N PHE A 42 3.67 7.70 -2.20
CA PHE A 42 2.32 8.18 -1.90
C PHE A 42 2.01 9.48 -2.65
N ARG A 43 0.72 9.81 -2.75
CA ARG A 43 0.26 11.07 -3.35
C ARG A 43 0.22 12.18 -2.30
N GLN A 44 0.74 13.36 -2.63
CA GLN A 44 0.58 14.57 -1.84
C GLN A 44 0.21 15.72 -2.77
N GLY A 45 -1.05 16.18 -2.68
CA GLY A 45 -1.62 17.10 -3.67
C GLY A 45 -1.61 16.50 -5.08
N ALA A 46 -1.12 17.27 -6.06
CA ALA A 46 -0.97 16.80 -7.45
C ALA A 46 0.35 16.02 -7.70
N GLY A 47 1.19 15.87 -6.66
CA GLY A 47 2.52 15.27 -6.76
C GLY A 47 2.58 13.86 -6.19
N LEU A 48 3.62 13.13 -6.59
CA LEU A 48 4.04 11.92 -5.91
C LEU A 48 5.22 12.26 -4.99
N CYS A 49 5.18 11.70 -3.79
CA CYS A 49 6.18 11.88 -2.75
C CYS A 49 6.71 10.52 -2.30
N CYS A 50 7.89 10.55 -1.66
CA CYS A 50 8.51 9.37 -1.10
C CYS A 50 8.90 9.62 0.36
N SER A 51 8.82 8.58 1.19
CA SER A 51 9.33 8.57 2.56
C SER A 51 10.02 7.24 2.87
N ALA A 52 10.93 7.22 3.85
CA ALA A 52 11.50 5.96 4.30
C ALA A 52 10.46 5.14 5.08
N CYS A 53 10.48 3.84 4.88
CA CYS A 53 9.78 2.89 5.72
C CYS A 53 10.54 2.77 7.06
N VAL A 54 9.83 2.99 8.17
CA VAL A 54 10.36 2.81 9.54
C VAL A 54 9.95 1.46 10.15
N GLY A 55 9.23 0.63 9.39
CA GLY A 55 8.72 -0.67 9.82
C GLY A 55 7.20 -0.77 9.67
N ALA A 56 6.72 -2.02 9.69
CA ALA A 56 5.32 -2.36 9.82
C ALA A 56 5.04 -2.79 11.26
N SER A 57 3.79 -2.62 11.67
CA SER A 57 3.18 -3.29 12.80
C SER A 57 3.22 -4.83 12.58
N GLY A 58 3.27 -5.61 13.64
CA GLY A 58 3.32 -7.08 13.57
C GLY A 58 2.03 -7.71 13.03
N ASP A 59 2.11 -8.94 12.52
CA ASP A 59 0.95 -9.68 11.99
C ASP A 59 -0.02 -10.16 13.09
N ASP A 60 0.42 -10.18 14.34
CA ASP A 60 -0.40 -10.58 15.51
C ASP A 60 -1.09 -9.38 16.19
N GLU A 61 -1.12 -8.22 15.53
CA GLU A 61 -1.60 -6.97 16.10
C GLU A 61 -3.01 -6.61 15.58
N ASP A 62 -3.92 -6.31 16.50
CA ASP A 62 -5.36 -6.12 16.24
C ASP A 62 -5.79 -4.64 16.18
N GLY A 63 -4.83 -3.71 16.19
CA GLY A 63 -5.05 -2.27 16.24
C GLY A 63 -4.90 -1.67 17.64
N SER A 64 -4.88 -2.47 18.71
CA SER A 64 -4.65 -1.99 20.09
C SER A 64 -3.24 -1.43 20.29
N GLU A 65 -2.24 -1.90 19.54
CA GLU A 65 -0.87 -1.42 19.56
C GLU A 65 -0.74 0.05 19.16
N ARG A 66 -1.75 0.59 18.47
CA ARG A 66 -1.75 1.97 17.94
C ARG A 66 -2.14 3.00 19.00
N GLN A 67 -2.58 2.57 20.17
CA GLN A 67 -3.03 3.44 21.26
C GLN A 67 -1.87 4.29 21.82
N THR A 68 -2.13 5.53 22.26
CA THR A 68 -1.09 6.38 22.84
C THR A 68 -0.95 6.23 24.36
N THR A 69 -2.05 6.27 25.14
CA THR A 69 -2.16 5.85 26.56
C THR A 69 -3.56 6.13 27.16
N GLY A 70 -4.03 5.27 28.07
CA GLY A 70 -4.83 5.67 29.26
C GLY A 70 -6.36 5.72 29.13
N ASP A 71 -6.90 6.37 28.09
CA ASP A 71 -8.35 6.40 27.82
C ASP A 71 -8.60 6.05 26.35
N SER A 72 -9.17 4.88 26.12
CA SER A 72 -9.31 4.26 24.80
C SER A 72 -10.43 4.89 23.96
N MET A 73 -11.44 5.49 24.59
CA MET A 73 -12.68 5.86 23.88
C MET A 73 -12.66 7.26 23.27
N SER A 74 -11.77 8.15 23.73
CA SER A 74 -11.64 9.54 23.23
C SER A 74 -10.25 9.83 22.64
N ASP A 75 -9.45 8.78 22.38
CA ASP A 75 -8.11 8.94 21.82
C ASP A 75 -8.20 9.24 20.31
N THR A 76 -8.34 10.53 19.99
CA THR A 76 -8.34 11.04 18.61
C THR A 76 -7.08 10.64 17.83
N VAL A 77 -5.95 10.41 18.52
CA VAL A 77 -4.72 9.93 17.89
C VAL A 77 -4.86 8.44 17.55
N TRP A 78 -5.42 7.64 18.44
CA TRP A 78 -5.71 6.22 18.17
C TRP A 78 -6.71 6.05 17.03
N ALA A 79 -7.82 6.79 17.06
CA ALA A 79 -8.80 6.80 15.97
C ALA A 79 -8.15 7.12 14.61
N ARG A 80 -7.31 8.17 14.57
CA ARG A 80 -6.55 8.53 13.36
C ARG A 80 -5.64 7.40 12.87
N ARG A 81 -4.93 6.72 13.78
CA ARG A 81 -4.03 5.59 13.44
C ARG A 81 -4.79 4.36 12.98
N LEU A 82 -5.96 4.09 13.54
CA LEU A 82 -6.88 3.03 13.11
C LEU A 82 -7.49 3.32 11.74
N ALA A 83 -7.72 4.60 11.43
CA ALA A 83 -8.17 5.07 10.13
C ALA A 83 -7.06 5.19 9.08
N SER A 84 -5.80 4.89 9.44
CA SER A 84 -4.66 4.97 8.53
C SER A 84 -4.89 4.18 7.25
N SER A 85 -4.68 4.83 6.10
CA SER A 85 -4.75 4.16 4.79
C SER A 85 -3.54 3.26 4.54
N TRP A 86 -2.48 3.40 5.36
CA TRP A 86 -1.23 2.65 5.26
C TRP A 86 -1.25 1.37 6.11
N GLY A 87 -2.38 1.06 6.76
CA GLY A 87 -2.59 -0.18 7.52
C GLY A 87 -1.49 -0.42 8.55
N PRO A 88 -0.71 -1.52 8.45
CA PRO A 88 0.36 -1.82 9.40
C PRO A 88 1.51 -0.80 9.35
N HIS A 89 1.61 0.02 8.30
CA HIS A 89 2.58 1.10 8.18
C HIS A 89 2.04 2.47 8.66
N TRP A 90 1.04 2.49 9.54
CA TRP A 90 0.44 3.73 10.06
C TRP A 90 1.46 4.73 10.61
N LEU A 91 2.53 4.26 11.25
CA LEU A 91 3.59 5.13 11.77
C LEU A 91 4.36 5.83 10.64
N CYS A 92 4.56 5.13 9.51
CA CYS A 92 5.17 5.72 8.32
C CYS A 92 4.27 6.83 7.74
N GLU A 93 2.95 6.66 7.76
CA GLU A 93 1.99 7.69 7.33
C GLU A 93 2.05 8.93 8.24
N GLU A 94 2.06 8.75 9.56
CA GLU A 94 2.17 9.85 10.53
C GLU A 94 3.44 10.70 10.30
N LEU A 95 4.58 10.03 10.08
CA LEU A 95 5.86 10.67 9.79
C LEU A 95 5.87 11.35 8.42
N ALA A 96 5.34 10.70 7.39
CA ALA A 96 5.27 11.24 6.04
C ALA A 96 4.42 12.51 5.95
N LEU A 97 3.30 12.53 6.68
CA LEU A 97 2.38 13.67 6.76
C LEU A 97 2.83 14.72 7.79
N SER A 98 3.93 14.49 8.52
CA SER A 98 4.46 15.39 9.56
C SER A 98 3.39 15.77 10.59
N MET A 99 2.50 14.84 10.92
CA MET A 99 1.36 15.09 11.81
C MET A 99 1.79 15.27 13.28
N ASP A 100 3.01 14.85 13.62
CA ASP A 100 3.63 15.14 14.91
C ASP A 100 4.84 16.08 14.72
N LYS A 101 4.68 17.37 15.05
CA LYS A 101 5.72 18.41 14.90
C LYS A 101 6.98 18.12 15.73
N ALA A 102 6.92 17.18 16.68
CA ALA A 102 8.05 16.78 17.52
C ALA A 102 9.01 15.81 16.82
N GLN A 103 8.57 15.11 15.76
CA GLN A 103 9.37 14.11 15.07
C GLN A 103 9.79 14.64 13.70
N ARG A 104 11.10 14.78 13.50
CA ARG A 104 11.67 15.24 12.23
C ARG A 104 11.20 14.32 11.12
N PRO A 105 10.64 14.83 10.00
CA PRO A 105 10.41 14.00 8.84
C PRO A 105 11.75 13.41 8.41
N VAL A 106 11.69 12.16 7.94
CA VAL A 106 12.66 11.66 6.98
C VAL A 106 12.59 12.60 5.77
N SER A 107 13.42 13.63 5.83
CA SER A 107 13.51 14.64 4.79
C SER A 107 14.42 14.12 3.69
N ARG A 108 14.67 14.94 2.66
CA ARG A 108 15.72 14.75 1.65
C ARG A 108 17.10 14.24 2.17
N VAL A 109 17.33 14.26 3.48
CA VAL A 109 18.47 13.69 4.20
C VAL A 109 18.70 12.20 3.89
N ASP A 110 17.66 11.37 3.83
CA ASP A 110 17.84 9.90 3.65
C ASP A 110 18.32 9.52 2.26
N LEU A 111 18.03 10.37 1.26
CA LEU A 111 18.58 10.27 -0.08
C LEU A 111 19.60 11.38 -0.39
N ALA A 112 20.06 12.14 0.62
CA ALA A 112 20.91 13.30 0.39
C ALA A 112 22.19 12.93 -0.33
N ILE A 113 22.73 11.74 -0.02
CA ILE A 113 23.90 11.20 -0.69
C ILE A 113 23.70 11.04 -2.20
N ALA A 114 22.50 10.64 -2.64
CA ALA A 114 22.13 10.53 -4.06
C ALA A 114 22.17 11.89 -4.77
N PHE A 115 21.88 12.99 -4.05
CA PHE A 115 21.80 14.32 -4.63
C PHE A 115 23.11 15.13 -4.55
N THR A 116 24.20 14.54 -4.04
CA THR A 116 25.50 15.22 -3.91
C THR A 116 26.22 15.40 -5.25
N CYS A 117 26.23 14.37 -6.10
CA CYS A 117 26.80 14.43 -7.45
C CYS A 117 26.20 13.35 -8.37
N LYS A 118 26.37 13.51 -9.69
CA LYS A 118 25.82 12.58 -10.69
C LYS A 118 26.27 11.13 -10.50
N GLN A 119 27.52 10.91 -10.11
CA GLN A 119 28.02 9.55 -9.90
C GLN A 119 27.34 8.89 -8.70
N LEU A 120 27.26 9.60 -7.57
CA LEU A 120 26.57 9.11 -6.37
C LEU A 120 25.09 8.89 -6.65
N TYR A 121 24.46 9.74 -7.45
CA TYR A 121 23.10 9.54 -7.90
C TYR A 121 22.92 8.19 -8.61
N PHE A 122 23.72 7.89 -9.63
CA PHE A 122 23.60 6.64 -10.38
C PHE A 122 23.93 5.41 -9.53
N GLU A 123 24.97 5.47 -8.70
CA GLU A 123 25.33 4.36 -7.81
C GLU A 123 24.22 4.07 -6.79
N VAL A 124 23.67 5.11 -6.17
CA VAL A 124 22.58 5.00 -5.20
C VAL A 124 21.29 4.52 -5.87
N LEU A 125 20.97 5.00 -7.08
CA LEU A 125 19.83 4.50 -7.83
C LEU A 125 19.96 3.01 -8.14
N GLN A 126 21.13 2.58 -8.66
CA GLN A 126 21.37 1.17 -8.99
C GLN A 126 21.22 0.26 -7.77
N LEU A 127 21.68 0.68 -6.59
CA LEU A 127 21.50 -0.09 -5.35
C LEU A 127 20.05 -0.10 -4.84
N ASN A 128 19.39 1.07 -4.83
CA ASN A 128 18.00 1.17 -4.38
C ASN A 128 17.09 0.25 -5.19
N ILE A 129 17.34 0.19 -6.49
CA ILE A 129 16.60 -0.62 -7.44
C ILE A 129 16.66 -2.13 -7.09
N HIS A 130 17.83 -2.65 -6.70
CA HIS A 130 18.02 -4.10 -6.59
C HIS A 130 17.69 -4.66 -5.20
N ASN A 131 17.87 -3.86 -4.14
CA ASN A 131 17.93 -4.37 -2.77
C ASN A 131 16.85 -3.78 -1.83
N ARG A 132 15.94 -2.94 -2.33
CA ARG A 132 14.96 -2.23 -1.49
C ARG A 132 13.53 -2.60 -1.84
N VAL A 133 12.67 -2.47 -0.84
CA VAL A 133 11.23 -2.70 -0.95
C VAL A 133 10.53 -1.40 -1.35
N LEU A 134 9.71 -1.46 -2.39
CA LEU A 134 8.80 -0.37 -2.72
C LEU A 134 7.46 -0.63 -2.05
N HIS A 135 7.04 0.24 -1.14
CA HIS A 135 5.72 0.17 -0.50
C HIS A 135 4.75 1.12 -1.23
N VAL A 136 3.60 0.60 -1.62
CA VAL A 136 2.53 1.37 -2.24
C VAL A 136 1.21 1.05 -1.54
N THR A 137 0.52 2.09 -1.09
CA THR A 137 -0.70 1.96 -0.28
C THR A 137 -1.97 2.25 -1.08
N ASP A 138 -1.81 2.57 -2.36
CA ASP A 138 -2.90 2.92 -3.26
C ASP A 138 -2.57 2.50 -4.70
N LEU A 139 -3.48 1.80 -5.35
CA LEU A 139 -3.31 1.35 -6.73
C LEU A 139 -3.24 2.50 -7.73
N ASP A 140 -3.87 3.63 -7.41
CA ASP A 140 -3.79 4.86 -8.19
C ASP A 140 -2.38 5.43 -8.21
N VAL A 141 -1.69 5.32 -7.07
CA VAL A 141 -0.28 5.67 -6.95
C VAL A 141 0.53 4.69 -7.79
N LEU A 142 0.29 3.38 -7.69
CA LEU A 142 0.97 2.37 -8.51
C LEU A 142 0.80 2.65 -10.02
N ILE A 143 -0.41 2.97 -10.49
CA ILE A 143 -0.64 3.29 -11.90
C ILE A 143 0.19 4.50 -12.33
N GLN A 144 0.13 5.60 -11.58
CA GLN A 144 0.96 6.78 -11.87
C GLN A 144 2.45 6.48 -11.79
N VAL A 145 2.85 5.56 -10.91
CA VAL A 145 4.22 5.12 -10.78
C VAL A 145 4.68 4.49 -12.08
N LEU A 146 3.90 3.53 -12.58
CA LEU A 146 4.25 2.74 -13.75
C LEU A 146 4.11 3.52 -15.07
N GLN A 147 3.17 4.47 -15.13
CA GLN A 147 2.92 5.28 -16.32
C GLN A 147 3.89 6.45 -16.50
N LYS A 148 4.75 6.79 -15.53
CA LYS A 148 5.71 7.90 -15.66
C LYS A 148 6.98 7.47 -16.41
N PRO A 149 7.20 7.93 -17.67
CA PRO A 149 8.38 7.57 -18.45
C PRO A 149 9.69 8.19 -17.91
N ASP A 150 9.60 9.28 -17.13
CA ASP A 150 10.76 10.05 -16.65
C ASP A 150 11.35 9.52 -15.33
N GLY A 151 10.79 8.45 -14.74
CA GLY A 151 11.13 8.00 -13.39
C GLY A 151 10.56 8.89 -12.26
N PHE A 152 10.70 8.45 -11.00
CA PHE A 152 10.16 9.17 -9.82
C PHE A 152 10.95 10.40 -9.43
N PHE A 153 12.27 10.28 -9.56
CA PHE A 153 13.20 11.30 -9.13
C PHE A 153 13.38 12.31 -10.26
N LYS A 154 12.39 13.18 -10.47
CA LYS A 154 12.58 14.40 -11.29
C LYS A 154 13.58 15.31 -10.59
N ILE A 155 14.86 15.06 -10.81
CA ILE A 155 15.88 16.10 -10.67
C ILE A 155 15.70 17.02 -11.88
N ASN A 156 15.59 18.33 -11.66
CA ASN A 156 15.60 19.40 -12.69
C ASN A 156 16.94 19.46 -13.45
N SER A 157 17.41 18.33 -13.96
CA SER A 157 18.63 18.18 -14.72
C SER A 157 18.22 18.07 -16.18
N GLN A 158 18.56 19.08 -16.98
CA GLN A 158 18.31 19.18 -18.44
C GLN A 158 19.07 18.12 -19.29
N LEU A 159 19.36 16.95 -18.74
CA LEU A 159 19.97 15.84 -19.46
C LEU A 159 18.97 14.69 -19.60
N LEU A 160 18.31 14.70 -20.76
CA LEU A 160 17.65 13.54 -21.36
C LEU A 160 18.68 12.42 -21.55
N SER A 161 18.53 11.33 -20.82
CA SER A 161 19.06 10.03 -21.21
C SER A 161 17.90 9.02 -21.18
N PRO A 162 17.69 8.21 -22.24
CA PRO A 162 16.55 7.32 -22.41
C PRO A 162 16.69 6.01 -21.61
N LEU A 163 17.40 6.02 -20.48
CA LEU A 163 17.49 4.87 -19.60
C LEU A 163 16.18 4.76 -18.82
N ALA A 164 15.29 3.95 -19.39
CA ALA A 164 14.09 3.32 -18.83
C ALA A 164 13.72 3.72 -17.38
N SER A 165 12.48 4.18 -17.22
CA SER A 165 11.81 4.53 -15.98
C SER A 165 12.39 3.81 -14.76
N SER A 166 13.11 4.53 -13.88
CA SER A 166 13.90 3.92 -12.79
C SER A 166 13.09 3.13 -11.74
N ILE A 167 11.75 3.15 -11.81
CA ILE A 167 10.87 2.30 -10.99
C ILE A 167 10.78 0.87 -11.54
N LEU A 168 10.97 0.69 -12.85
CA LEU A 168 10.79 -0.61 -13.52
C LEU A 168 11.82 -1.67 -13.08
N CYS A 169 12.74 -1.30 -12.20
CA CYS A 169 13.81 -2.17 -11.78
C CYS A 169 13.67 -2.64 -10.31
N PHE A 170 12.67 -2.16 -9.55
CA PHE A 170 12.43 -2.70 -8.20
C PHE A 170 12.11 -4.20 -8.27
N ARG A 171 12.80 -4.98 -7.43
CA ARG A 171 12.61 -6.43 -7.36
C ARG A 171 11.55 -6.84 -6.35
N GLU A 172 11.17 -5.95 -5.44
CA GLU A 172 10.20 -6.23 -4.38
C GLU A 172 9.20 -5.08 -4.23
N LEU A 173 7.92 -5.43 -4.32
CA LEU A 173 6.78 -4.53 -4.21
C LEU A 173 5.87 -5.02 -3.09
N HIS A 174 5.56 -4.13 -2.16
CA HIS A 174 4.61 -4.37 -1.08
C HIS A 174 3.39 -3.48 -1.33
N LEU A 175 2.24 -4.11 -1.56
CA LEU A 175 0.95 -3.45 -1.69
C LEU A 175 0.20 -3.54 -0.37
N THR A 176 -0.28 -2.42 0.13
CA THR A 176 -1.13 -2.37 1.32
C THR A 176 -2.46 -1.74 0.92
N LEU A 177 -3.51 -2.55 0.82
CA LEU A 177 -4.80 -2.10 0.31
C LEU A 177 -5.86 -2.30 1.39
N ARG A 178 -6.55 -1.20 1.72
CA ARG A 178 -7.74 -1.23 2.57
C ARG A 178 -8.96 -1.04 1.69
N LEU A 179 -9.65 -2.13 1.42
CA LEU A 179 -10.89 -2.15 0.67
C LEU A 179 -11.93 -1.30 1.42
N PRO A 180 -12.54 -0.28 0.82
CA PRO A 180 -13.73 0.31 1.40
C PRO A 180 -14.79 -0.78 1.66
N PRO A 181 -15.72 -0.54 2.60
CA PRO A 181 -16.82 -1.45 2.82
C PRO A 181 -17.52 -1.66 1.48
N THR A 182 -17.60 -2.91 1.00
CA THR A 182 -18.52 -3.22 -0.09
C THR A 182 -19.93 -3.17 0.50
N ASN A 183 -20.45 -1.95 0.67
CA ASN A 183 -21.85 -1.76 0.90
C ASN A 183 -22.53 -2.03 -0.42
N THR A 184 -22.97 -3.26 -0.51
CA THR A 184 -24.18 -3.62 -1.22
C THR A 184 -25.18 -2.50 -1.25
N ALA A 185 -25.52 -2.10 -2.48
CA ALA A 185 -26.81 -1.59 -2.88
C ALA A 185 -27.55 -0.81 -1.77
N SER A 186 -27.40 0.52 -1.78
CA SER A 186 -28.37 1.37 -1.12
C SER A 186 -28.61 2.62 -1.96
N GLU A 187 -29.81 2.59 -2.53
CA GLU A 187 -30.67 3.68 -2.98
C GLU A 187 -30.21 5.12 -2.68
N THR A 188 -30.12 5.91 -3.76
CA THR A 188 -30.61 7.29 -3.84
C THR A 188 -30.39 8.18 -2.61
N SER A 189 -29.14 8.62 -2.40
CA SER A 189 -28.84 9.92 -1.79
C SER A 189 -27.89 10.68 -2.72
N PRO A 190 -28.25 11.88 -3.21
CA PRO A 190 -27.49 12.59 -4.22
C PRO A 190 -26.22 13.32 -3.70
N ASP A 191 -25.81 13.12 -2.45
CA ASP A 191 -24.71 13.89 -1.82
C ASP A 191 -23.44 13.06 -1.47
N LEU A 192 -23.26 11.87 -2.03
CA LEU A 192 -22.08 11.00 -1.78
C LEU A 192 -21.36 10.57 -3.08
N ASP A 193 -20.92 11.55 -3.89
CA ASP A 193 -20.33 11.31 -5.21
C ASP A 193 -18.82 10.93 -5.16
N GLU A 194 -18.10 11.21 -4.07
CA GLU A 194 -16.63 10.99 -4.04
C GLU A 194 -16.20 9.57 -3.67
N SER A 195 -16.95 8.82 -2.86
CA SER A 195 -16.52 7.48 -2.38
C SER A 195 -16.81 6.35 -3.39
N ILE A 196 -17.88 6.48 -4.17
CA ILE A 196 -18.27 5.53 -5.22
C ILE A 196 -17.26 5.58 -6.37
N ASP A 197 -16.81 6.78 -6.74
CA ASP A 197 -15.77 7.01 -7.74
C ASP A 197 -14.41 6.45 -7.31
N ALA A 198 -14.07 6.55 -6.02
CA ALA A 198 -12.82 6.03 -5.47
C ALA A 198 -12.76 4.49 -5.54
N TRP A 199 -13.85 3.78 -5.21
CA TRP A 199 -13.90 2.32 -5.34
C TRP A 199 -13.88 1.88 -6.81
N GLY A 200 -14.66 2.53 -7.67
CA GLY A 200 -14.66 2.24 -9.11
C GLY A 200 -13.25 2.32 -9.69
N THR A 201 -12.45 3.28 -9.22
CA THR A 201 -11.07 3.47 -9.66
C THR A 201 -10.12 2.40 -9.08
N GLN A 202 -10.18 2.09 -7.78
CA GLN A 202 -9.33 1.07 -7.17
C GLN A 202 -9.67 -0.35 -7.65
N ALA A 203 -10.94 -0.70 -7.77
CA ALA A 203 -11.37 -1.99 -8.29
C ALA A 203 -10.93 -2.17 -9.76
N ALA A 204 -11.09 -1.13 -10.59
CA ALA A 204 -10.58 -1.16 -11.96
C ALA A 204 -9.05 -1.32 -11.99
N ALA A 205 -8.33 -0.59 -11.15
CA ALA A 205 -6.87 -0.70 -11.03
C ALA A 205 -6.44 -2.10 -10.58
N TRP A 206 -7.20 -2.73 -9.67
CA TRP A 206 -6.97 -4.09 -9.20
C TRP A 206 -7.11 -5.09 -10.34
N LEU A 207 -8.22 -5.04 -11.10
CA LEU A 207 -8.43 -5.92 -12.27
C LEU A 207 -7.31 -5.82 -13.32
N HIS A 208 -6.65 -4.66 -13.40
CA HIS A 208 -5.51 -4.45 -14.29
C HIS A 208 -4.15 -4.78 -13.66
N LEU A 209 -4.07 -5.14 -12.38
CA LEU A 209 -2.82 -5.33 -11.65
C LEU A 209 -1.87 -6.32 -12.34
N ALA A 210 -2.38 -7.48 -12.79
CA ALA A 210 -1.56 -8.45 -13.50
C ALA A 210 -0.94 -7.89 -14.80
N SER A 211 -1.71 -7.09 -15.53
CA SER A 211 -1.23 -6.42 -16.75
C SER A 211 -0.26 -5.27 -16.43
N LEU A 212 -0.45 -4.58 -15.31
CA LEU A 212 0.43 -3.51 -14.84
C LEU A 212 1.80 -4.06 -14.41
N LEU A 213 1.81 -5.25 -13.79
CA LEU A 213 3.02 -5.92 -13.29
C LEU A 213 3.67 -6.90 -14.29
N SER A 214 3.20 -6.89 -15.54
CA SER A 214 3.73 -7.69 -16.66
C SER A 214 5.17 -7.24 -17.06
N PRO A 215 5.86 -7.89 -18.04
CA PRO A 215 7.33 -7.98 -18.15
C PRO A 215 8.22 -6.72 -18.12
N PRO A 216 7.79 -5.47 -18.37
CA PRO A 216 8.69 -4.32 -18.21
C PRO A 216 9.30 -4.17 -16.80
N ILE A 217 8.76 -4.84 -15.77
CA ILE A 217 9.25 -4.73 -14.39
C ILE A 217 10.12 -5.95 -14.02
N GLU A 218 11.34 -5.73 -13.51
CA GLU A 218 12.19 -6.79 -12.94
C GLU A 218 11.67 -7.37 -11.61
N LEU A 219 10.37 -7.23 -11.32
CA LEU A 219 9.74 -7.64 -10.08
C LEU A 219 9.91 -9.14 -9.86
N ARG A 220 10.43 -9.51 -8.69
CA ARG A 220 10.68 -10.88 -8.24
C ARG A 220 9.84 -11.25 -7.02
N ARG A 221 9.44 -10.27 -6.22
CA ARG A 221 8.66 -10.46 -5.00
C ARG A 221 7.49 -9.49 -4.96
N LEU A 222 6.30 -10.01 -4.78
CA LEU A 222 5.08 -9.24 -4.59
C LEU A 222 4.45 -9.66 -3.26
N HIS A 223 4.42 -8.75 -2.30
CA HIS A 223 3.68 -8.93 -1.06
C HIS A 223 2.40 -8.08 -1.12
N ILE A 224 1.25 -8.67 -0.83
CA ILE A 224 -0.03 -7.97 -0.83
C ILE A 224 -0.66 -8.14 0.54
N TRP A 225 -0.90 -7.02 1.21
CA TRP A 225 -1.66 -6.95 2.45
C TRP A 225 -3.05 -6.39 2.11
N LEU A 226 -4.10 -7.17 2.36
CA LEU A 226 -5.49 -6.77 2.13
C LEU A 226 -6.25 -6.71 3.44
N ASP A 227 -7.03 -5.67 3.65
CA ASP A 227 -7.99 -5.52 4.76
C ASP A 227 -9.18 -4.68 4.29
N HIS A 228 -10.18 -4.45 5.13
CA HIS A 228 -11.25 -3.50 4.84
C HIS A 228 -11.34 -2.36 5.86
N GLN A 229 -12.12 -1.34 5.52
CA GLN A 229 -12.31 -0.15 6.34
C GLN A 229 -13.54 -0.21 7.26
N SER A 230 -14.43 -1.19 7.07
CA SER A 230 -15.61 -1.36 7.91
C SER A 230 -15.36 -2.16 9.18
N ASP A 231 -16.30 -2.02 10.10
CA ASP A 231 -16.56 -2.85 11.28
C ASP A 231 -17.21 -4.21 10.97
N MET A 232 -17.36 -4.56 9.68
CA MET A 232 -17.91 -5.83 9.24
C MET A 232 -16.91 -6.98 9.46
N PHE A 233 -17.38 -8.22 9.41
CA PHE A 233 -16.48 -9.37 9.45
C PHE A 233 -15.88 -9.65 8.07
N TRP A 234 -14.60 -10.05 8.03
CA TRP A 234 -13.92 -10.44 6.79
C TRP A 234 -14.59 -11.63 6.07
N SER A 235 -15.45 -12.39 6.75
CA SER A 235 -16.20 -13.52 6.18
C SER A 235 -17.14 -13.12 5.02
N ILE A 236 -17.51 -11.84 4.91
CA ILE A 236 -18.33 -11.36 3.79
C ILE A 236 -17.52 -11.21 2.49
N VAL A 237 -16.18 -11.20 2.57
CA VAL A 237 -15.29 -10.93 1.44
C VAL A 237 -15.07 -12.19 0.60
N ASP A 238 -15.30 -12.08 -0.71
CA ASP A 238 -15.00 -13.15 -1.66
C ASP A 238 -13.52 -13.14 -2.07
N GLU A 239 -12.70 -13.75 -1.23
CA GLU A 239 -11.24 -13.84 -1.41
C GLU A 239 -10.87 -14.51 -2.74
N ARG A 240 -11.60 -15.56 -3.14
CA ARG A 240 -11.34 -16.25 -4.41
C ARG A 240 -11.54 -15.32 -5.60
N THR A 241 -12.64 -14.58 -5.62
CA THR A 241 -12.89 -13.62 -6.69
C THR A 241 -11.80 -12.53 -6.73
N ILE A 242 -11.40 -11.99 -5.57
CA ILE A 242 -10.34 -10.98 -5.51
C ILE A 242 -8.99 -11.55 -5.98
N MET A 243 -8.63 -12.78 -5.56
CA MET A 243 -7.35 -13.41 -5.89
C MET A 243 -7.27 -13.94 -7.31
N SER A 244 -8.39 -14.22 -7.98
CA SER A 244 -8.41 -14.66 -9.40
C SER A 244 -7.64 -13.69 -10.33
N VAL A 245 -7.60 -12.41 -9.96
CA VAL A 245 -6.86 -11.35 -10.66
C VAL A 245 -5.35 -11.61 -10.70
N LEU A 246 -4.81 -12.35 -9.72
CA LEU A 246 -3.39 -12.67 -9.62
C LEU A 246 -3.03 -13.94 -10.39
N GLU A 247 -3.99 -14.74 -10.86
CA GLU A 247 -3.73 -15.97 -11.61
C GLU A 247 -2.76 -15.79 -12.81
N PRO A 248 -2.83 -14.71 -13.61
CA PRO A 248 -1.89 -14.54 -14.71
C PRO A 248 -0.43 -14.35 -14.21
N LEU A 249 -0.28 -13.77 -13.02
CA LEU A 249 1.02 -13.53 -12.39
C LEU A 249 1.67 -14.82 -11.87
N THR A 250 0.87 -15.82 -11.48
CA THR A 250 1.36 -17.11 -10.98
C THR A 250 2.08 -17.93 -12.06
N THR A 251 1.83 -17.65 -13.34
CA THR A 251 2.52 -18.33 -14.45
C THR A 251 4.01 -17.98 -14.53
N ARG A 252 4.45 -16.93 -13.82
CA ARG A 252 5.84 -16.50 -13.74
C ARG A 252 6.59 -17.29 -12.67
N ALA A 253 7.33 -18.32 -13.08
CA ALA A 253 8.17 -19.13 -12.19
C ALA A 253 9.27 -18.35 -11.44
N ASP A 254 9.54 -17.12 -11.86
CA ASP A 254 10.60 -16.28 -11.34
C ASP A 254 10.10 -15.20 -10.36
N MET A 255 8.83 -15.28 -10.01
CA MET A 255 8.13 -14.36 -9.13
C MET A 255 7.55 -15.11 -7.93
N ASP A 256 7.85 -14.59 -6.75
CA ASP A 256 7.34 -15.03 -5.47
C ASP A 256 6.24 -14.07 -5.03
N ILE A 257 5.04 -14.59 -4.81
CA ILE A 257 3.87 -13.80 -4.45
C ILE A 257 3.40 -14.29 -3.08
N SER A 258 3.18 -13.34 -2.17
CA SER A 258 2.65 -13.61 -0.84
C SER A 258 1.47 -12.68 -0.57
N VAL A 259 0.42 -13.22 0.02
CA VAL A 259 -0.80 -12.47 0.34
C VAL A 259 -1.09 -12.63 1.82
N SER A 260 -1.15 -11.51 2.54
CA SER A 260 -1.58 -11.44 3.93
C SER A 260 -3.06 -11.09 3.98
N LEU A 261 -3.87 -11.98 4.55
CA LEU A 261 -5.32 -11.84 4.71
C LEU A 261 -5.72 -11.92 6.20
N PRO A 262 -6.78 -11.24 6.64
CA PRO A 262 -7.33 -11.42 7.98
C PRO A 262 -7.72 -12.87 8.24
N LYS A 263 -7.63 -13.31 9.49
CA LYS A 263 -8.16 -14.60 9.94
C LYS A 263 -9.68 -14.62 9.79
N ILE A 264 -10.19 -15.74 9.31
CA ILE A 264 -11.63 -16.00 9.23
C ILE A 264 -12.05 -16.60 10.57
N GLN A 265 -13.17 -16.15 11.11
CA GLN A 265 -13.71 -16.72 12.34
C GLN A 265 -14.12 -18.18 12.11
N HIS A 266 -13.82 -19.03 13.10
CA HIS A 266 -14.16 -20.45 13.04
C HIS A 266 -15.66 -20.67 12.81
N GLY A 267 -15.99 -21.53 11.84
CA GLY A 267 -17.36 -21.85 11.46
C GLY A 267 -17.94 -20.98 10.36
N LEU A 268 -17.24 -19.92 9.95
CA LEU A 268 -17.61 -19.06 8.80
C LEU A 268 -16.82 -19.40 7.54
N GLU A 269 -16.03 -20.47 7.54
CA GLU A 269 -15.31 -20.92 6.35
C GLU A 269 -16.32 -21.33 5.26
N SER A 270 -16.17 -20.73 4.08
CA SER A 270 -17.05 -20.94 2.93
C SER A 270 -16.24 -21.13 1.66
N HIS A 271 -16.91 -21.55 0.58
CA HIS A 271 -16.27 -21.69 -0.73
C HIS A 271 -15.68 -20.38 -1.28
N ARG A 272 -16.00 -19.22 -0.68
CA ARG A 272 -15.47 -17.90 -1.07
C ARG A 272 -14.06 -17.63 -0.52
N HIS A 273 -13.66 -18.39 0.49
CA HIS A 273 -12.41 -18.18 1.21
C HIS A 273 -11.32 -19.17 0.80
N LEU A 274 -10.07 -18.74 0.97
CA LEU A 274 -8.86 -19.51 0.67
C LEU A 274 -8.25 -20.09 1.94
N LEU A 275 -8.35 -21.38 2.18
CA LEU A 275 -7.81 -21.96 3.42
C LEU A 275 -6.28 -21.96 3.40
N GLU A 276 -5.62 -21.81 4.56
CA GLU A 276 -4.13 -21.81 4.66
C GLU A 276 -3.49 -23.06 4.05
N GLN A 277 -4.22 -24.17 4.05
CA GLN A 277 -3.77 -25.47 3.56
C GLN A 277 -4.00 -25.65 2.06
N GLU A 278 -4.70 -24.71 1.40
CA GLU A 278 -4.84 -24.74 -0.05
C GLU A 278 -3.53 -24.31 -0.69
N GLU A 279 -2.83 -25.28 -1.27
CA GLU A 279 -1.74 -25.00 -2.20
C GLU A 279 -2.33 -24.41 -3.49
N ILE A 280 -2.50 -23.08 -3.51
CA ILE A 280 -2.74 -22.37 -4.76
C ILE A 280 -1.40 -22.24 -5.47
N ALA A 281 -1.36 -22.62 -6.74
CA ALA A 281 -0.13 -22.62 -7.51
C ALA A 281 0.54 -21.22 -7.48
N ASN A 282 1.77 -21.19 -6.95
CA ASN A 282 2.74 -20.09 -7.01
C ASN A 282 2.40 -18.80 -6.25
N PHE A 283 1.52 -18.82 -5.25
CA PHE A 283 1.51 -17.77 -4.23
C PHE A 283 1.10 -18.25 -2.84
N GLY A 284 1.80 -17.78 -1.82
CA GLY A 284 1.57 -18.16 -0.42
C GLY A 284 0.52 -17.27 0.25
N ILE A 285 -0.31 -17.86 1.10
CA ILE A 285 -1.30 -17.14 1.91
C ILE A 285 -0.86 -17.18 3.37
N ASN A 286 -0.77 -16.00 3.98
CA ASN A 286 -0.53 -15.83 5.41
C ASN A 286 -1.81 -15.26 6.05
N ARG A 287 -2.27 -15.87 7.13
CA ARG A 287 -3.39 -15.32 7.92
C ARG A 287 -2.86 -14.53 9.10
N ARG A 288 -3.43 -13.35 9.32
CA ARG A 288 -3.06 -12.44 10.40
C ARG A 288 -4.26 -12.06 11.26
N GLU A 289 -4.02 -11.49 12.43
CA GLU A 289 -5.11 -10.91 13.21
C GLU A 289 -5.79 -9.79 12.41
N MET A 290 -7.12 -9.77 12.46
CA MET A 290 -7.91 -8.69 11.86
C MET A 290 -7.84 -7.48 12.79
N GLN A 291 -7.86 -6.27 12.22
CA GLN A 291 -8.06 -5.08 13.04
C GLN A 291 -9.41 -5.21 13.77
N ARG A 292 -9.43 -5.10 15.10
CA ARG A 292 -10.65 -5.21 15.90
C ARG A 292 -11.22 -3.86 16.27
N TYR A 293 -10.39 -2.82 16.24
CA TYR A 293 -10.79 -1.48 16.62
C TYR A 293 -11.03 -0.62 15.38
N TYR A 294 -12.15 0.09 15.34
CA TYR A 294 -12.55 0.89 14.19
C TYR A 294 -13.01 2.27 14.65
N VAL A 295 -12.94 3.24 13.75
CA VAL A 295 -13.52 4.56 14.00
C VAL A 295 -15.00 4.47 13.66
N ASP A 296 -15.86 4.73 14.64
CA ASP A 296 -17.29 4.81 14.40
C ASP A 296 -17.60 6.05 13.55
N GLN A 297 -18.16 5.84 12.36
CA GLN A 297 -18.51 6.91 11.44
C GLN A 297 -19.94 7.44 11.67
N ASN A 298 -20.73 6.79 12.54
CA ASN A 298 -22.08 7.24 12.91
C ASN A 298 -22.03 8.38 13.93
N LEU A 299 -21.49 9.52 13.50
CA LEU A 299 -21.34 10.72 14.33
C LEU A 299 -22.26 11.84 13.84
N ASP A 300 -23.57 11.59 13.86
CA ASP A 300 -24.54 12.69 13.87
C ASP A 300 -24.71 13.32 15.27
N GLU A 301 -24.14 12.70 16.33
CA GLU A 301 -24.38 13.13 17.73
C GLU A 301 -23.14 13.48 18.58
N HIS A 302 -21.89 13.26 18.12
CA HIS A 302 -20.69 13.53 18.93
C HIS A 302 -19.59 14.29 18.16
N ASP A 303 -19.06 15.35 18.78
CA ASP A 303 -17.97 16.20 18.26
C ASP A 303 -16.59 15.50 18.23
N GLU A 304 -16.46 14.30 18.80
CA GLU A 304 -15.20 13.55 18.91
C GLU A 304 -15.32 12.14 18.30
N PRO A 305 -14.28 11.67 17.56
CA PRO A 305 -14.28 10.33 16.98
C PRO A 305 -14.27 9.26 18.09
N VAL A 306 -15.30 8.42 18.09
CA VAL A 306 -15.41 7.29 19.01
C VAL A 306 -14.73 6.07 18.39
N VAL A 307 -13.87 5.41 19.16
CA VAL A 307 -13.28 4.13 18.77
C VAL A 307 -14.23 3.00 19.18
N GLY A 308 -14.80 2.32 18.20
CA GLY A 308 -15.54 1.07 18.39
C GLY A 308 -14.59 -0.12 18.47
N CYS A 309 -15.04 -1.20 19.11
CA CYS A 309 -14.36 -2.49 19.12
C CYS A 309 -15.33 -3.56 18.61
N GLN A 310 -14.87 -4.36 17.66
CA GLN A 310 -15.57 -5.55 17.24
C GLN A 310 -15.40 -6.62 18.32
N GLU A 311 -16.46 -6.82 19.10
CA GLU A 311 -16.51 -7.93 20.06
C GLU A 311 -16.62 -9.25 19.28
N ILE A 312 -15.54 -10.03 19.31
CA ILE A 312 -15.60 -11.43 18.89
C ILE A 312 -16.30 -12.17 20.03
N VAL A 313 -17.58 -12.49 19.84
CA VAL A 313 -18.34 -13.31 20.79
C VAL A 313 -17.72 -14.72 20.78
N THR A 314 -16.83 -14.98 21.72
CA THR A 314 -16.11 -16.26 21.86
C THR A 314 -16.82 -17.24 22.80
N THR A 315 -18.03 -16.92 23.26
CA THR A 315 -18.77 -17.78 24.19
C THR A 315 -19.61 -18.83 23.46
N VAL A 316 -19.01 -20.00 23.31
CA VAL A 316 -19.58 -21.37 23.40
C VAL A 316 -20.95 -21.61 22.71
N ASP A 317 -20.86 -22.27 21.55
CA ASP A 317 -21.82 -23.15 20.84
C ASP A 317 -23.25 -22.65 20.50
N ASP A 318 -23.90 -21.79 21.28
CA ASP A 318 -25.28 -21.36 21.00
C ASP A 318 -25.36 -20.04 20.19
N ASP A 319 -24.31 -19.22 20.16
CA ASP A 319 -24.26 -17.92 19.46
C ASP A 319 -23.63 -17.98 18.05
N ILE A 320 -22.87 -19.04 17.72
CA ILE A 320 -22.32 -19.21 16.36
C ILE A 320 -23.47 -19.34 15.35
N ALA A 321 -24.54 -20.06 15.70
CA ALA A 321 -25.73 -20.15 14.86
C ALA A 321 -26.41 -18.79 14.67
N GLY A 322 -26.38 -17.91 15.67
CA GLY A 322 -26.91 -16.54 15.59
C GLY A 322 -26.08 -15.62 14.71
N LEU A 323 -24.74 -15.69 14.80
CA LEU A 323 -23.82 -14.95 13.92
C LEU A 323 -23.86 -15.45 12.48
N VAL A 324 -23.91 -16.78 12.28
CA VAL A 324 -24.11 -17.39 10.96
C VAL A 324 -25.48 -16.99 10.39
N GLU A 325 -26.56 -16.94 11.19
CA GLU A 325 -27.87 -16.50 10.70
C GLU A 325 -27.90 -14.98 10.46
N LEU A 326 -27.22 -14.15 11.25
CA LEU A 326 -27.04 -12.72 10.98
C LEU A 326 -26.27 -12.48 9.69
N GLU A 327 -25.17 -13.20 9.46
CA GLU A 327 -24.43 -13.15 8.20
C GLU A 327 -25.28 -13.66 7.03
N ARG A 328 -26.05 -14.74 7.24
CA ARG A 328 -27.01 -15.26 6.24
C ARG A 328 -28.11 -14.26 5.94
N LEU A 329 -28.58 -13.51 6.93
CA LEU A 329 -29.60 -12.47 6.77
C LEU A 329 -29.03 -11.24 6.05
N CYS A 330 -27.81 -10.83 6.38
CA CYS A 330 -27.07 -9.83 5.60
C CYS A 330 -26.96 -10.29 4.13
N TYR A 331 -26.56 -11.54 3.89
CA TYR A 331 -26.43 -12.10 2.54
C TYR A 331 -27.75 -12.18 1.78
N LYS A 332 -28.82 -12.65 2.42
CA LYS A 332 -30.15 -12.75 1.80
C LYS A 332 -30.65 -11.37 1.38
N GLY A 333 -30.44 -10.35 2.22
CA GLY A 333 -30.74 -8.97 1.86
C GLY A 333 -29.95 -8.48 0.64
N GLN A 334 -28.69 -8.89 0.52
CA GLN A 334 -27.81 -8.50 -0.60
C GLN A 334 -28.18 -9.20 -1.93
N GLU A 335 -28.51 -10.49 -1.91
CA GLU A 335 -28.99 -11.22 -3.09
C GLU A 335 -30.37 -10.72 -3.56
N GLU A 336 -31.28 -10.45 -2.62
CA GLU A 336 -32.60 -9.89 -2.93
C GLU A 336 -32.46 -8.49 -3.56
N LEU A 337 -31.57 -7.63 -3.04
CA LEU A 337 -31.27 -6.33 -3.64
C LEU A 337 -30.57 -6.43 -5.00
N ALA A 338 -29.63 -7.36 -5.18
CA ALA A 338 -28.98 -7.58 -6.47
C ALA A 338 -29.97 -8.09 -7.54
N MET A 339 -30.94 -8.93 -7.14
CA MET A 339 -32.03 -9.38 -8.01
C MET A 339 -33.03 -8.27 -8.34
N GLU A 340 -33.39 -7.41 -7.39
CA GLU A 340 -34.26 -6.26 -7.65
C GLU A 340 -33.60 -5.23 -8.58
N LEU A 341 -32.31 -4.93 -8.38
CA LEU A 341 -31.55 -4.01 -9.22
C LEU A 341 -31.33 -4.56 -10.65
N SER A 342 -31.09 -5.87 -10.79
CA SER A 342 -31.00 -6.50 -12.12
C SER A 342 -32.37 -6.60 -12.82
N GLY A 343 -33.47 -6.70 -12.07
CA GLY A 343 -34.84 -6.58 -12.60
C GLY A 343 -35.20 -5.17 -13.07
N LEU A 344 -34.72 -4.14 -12.36
CA LEU A 344 -34.92 -2.72 -12.73
C LEU A 344 -34.18 -2.34 -14.02
N TYR A 345 -32.99 -2.90 -14.26
CA TYR A 345 -32.22 -2.65 -15.50
C TYR A 345 -32.86 -3.24 -16.76
N ILE A 346 -33.61 -4.35 -16.64
CA ILE A 346 -34.30 -4.98 -17.78
C ILE A 346 -35.51 -4.14 -18.24
N HIS A 347 -36.09 -3.32 -17.36
CA HIS A 347 -37.27 -2.53 -17.66
C HIS A 347 -37.01 -1.12 -18.24
N GLN A 348 -35.77 -0.64 -18.23
CA GLN A 348 -35.42 0.67 -18.84
C GLN A 348 -34.90 0.57 -20.30
N GLY A 349 -34.83 -0.63 -20.89
CA GLY A 349 -34.34 -0.85 -22.26
C GLY A 349 -35.39 -0.90 -23.37
N TYR A 350 -36.67 -0.65 -23.07
CA TYR A 350 -37.73 -0.63 -24.07
C TYR A 350 -38.70 0.52 -23.81
N PHE A 351 -38.33 1.72 -24.25
CA PHE A 351 -39.28 2.70 -24.80
C PHE A 351 -38.58 3.65 -25.77
#